data_AF-A0AA36JGI1-F1
#
_entry.id   AF-A0AA36JGI1-F1
#
_cell.length_a   1.000
_cell.length_b   1.000
_cell.length_c   1.000
_cell.angle_alpha   90.00
_cell.angle_beta   90.00
_cell.angle_gamma   90.00
#
_symmetry.space_group_name_H-M   'P 1'
#
loop_
_entity.id
_entity.type
_entity.pdbx_description
1 polymer ?
#
loop_
_entity_poly.entity_id
_entity_poly.type
_entity_poly.pdbx_seq_one_letter_code
_entity_poly.pdbx_strand_id
1 'polypeptide(L)'
;MAKCKGLEQPIPAAPAPEEEVKAGTQLITEGDLNADYFYVVQSGTFNIIISRGEEGPQTVGSISEGGSFGELALLYFAPRAATIQAKDACVVWVIDRKNFKEILAQSSTAMASEYVKYLDKVEILQPLQDEEKMALAKALTEMSFSKNEVIFQQGEKGDAFYILIEGQVSVVKDGREVTKLAASPEKASFFGEKALLSHEPRNATLQVISDSAKTLTVDKMSFDMILGPLEELRTRGKQGKSKLEGRAKPAASSSSRKFGLITRKDLRRVGLLGCGGFGAVELVEHGGDTYALKALSKGYIMKSGMQQNVLNEKNVQIMCDSPFIIKLYETYNGTQSLYFLLEPALGGELYATYNKKGLFGKDGHAKFYVAGVVNAFQHLHSKKIIFRDLKPENLLLTELGHIKLTDMGLAKVVVGKTYTTCGTPDYFAPEMIASAGHTLAVDWWTVGVLTFELMAGHPPFESAHPMQIYQKVNKGIGKVNFPPKCKGVVEDLRTHHQLREVGLDQWNA
;
A
#
# COMPACT_ATOMS: atom_id res chain seq x y z
N MET A 1 -26.67 21.70 8.75
CA MET A 1 -25.69 20.81 8.09
C MET A 1 -24.30 21.30 8.46
N ALA A 2 -23.62 20.64 9.41
CA ALA A 2 -22.27 21.02 9.80
C ALA A 2 -21.28 20.61 8.71
N LYS A 3 -20.36 21.50 8.34
CA LYS A 3 -19.22 21.20 7.46
C LYS A 3 -18.05 20.78 8.35
N CYS A 4 -17.56 19.56 8.21
CA CYS A 4 -16.34 19.13 8.87
C CYS A 4 -15.13 19.68 8.09
N LYS A 5 -14.17 20.33 8.76
CA LYS A 5 -12.93 20.76 8.08
C LYS A 5 -12.15 19.51 7.63
N GLY A 6 -12.19 19.20 6.34
CA GLY A 6 -11.53 18.03 5.73
C GLY A 6 -12.46 17.09 4.96
N LEU A 7 -13.79 17.26 5.07
CA LEU A 7 -14.78 16.58 4.24
C LEU A 7 -15.64 17.66 3.56
N GLU A 8 -15.35 17.96 2.29
CA GLU A 8 -16.03 19.03 1.54
C GLU A 8 -17.49 18.70 1.17
N GLN A 9 -17.97 17.49 1.47
CA GLN A 9 -19.33 17.05 1.19
C GLN A 9 -20.19 16.91 2.46
N PRO A 10 -21.50 17.20 2.37
CA PRO A 10 -22.43 16.98 3.46
C PRO A 10 -22.49 15.49 3.83
N ILE A 11 -22.47 15.20 5.13
CA ILE A 11 -22.64 13.84 5.68
C ILE A 11 -24.00 13.31 5.19
N PRO A 12 -24.08 12.10 4.60
CA PRO A 12 -25.34 11.54 4.12
C PRO A 12 -26.35 11.40 5.27
N ALA A 13 -27.62 11.62 4.93
CA ALA A 13 -28.77 11.85 5.81
C ALA A 13 -29.27 10.62 6.61
N ALA A 14 -28.38 9.72 7.04
CA ALA A 14 -28.69 8.87 8.19
C ALA A 14 -28.39 9.70 9.45
N PRO A 15 -29.31 9.82 10.42
CA PRO A 15 -29.04 10.60 11.62
C PRO A 15 -27.96 9.86 12.40
N ALA A 16 -26.71 10.32 12.29
CA ALA A 16 -25.73 10.06 13.32
C ALA A 16 -26.37 10.59 14.61
N PRO A 17 -26.64 9.75 15.62
CA PRO A 17 -27.33 10.22 16.82
C PRO A 17 -26.55 11.37 17.44
N GLU A 18 -27.26 12.45 17.78
CA GLU A 18 -26.72 13.52 18.59
C GLU A 18 -26.64 13.02 20.04
N GLU A 19 -25.50 13.22 20.69
CA GLU A 19 -25.28 12.90 22.10
C GLU A 19 -24.92 14.17 22.86
N GLU A 20 -25.68 14.45 23.93
CA GLU A 20 -25.39 15.51 24.89
C GLU A 20 -24.37 15.01 25.92
N VAL A 21 -23.27 15.73 26.06
CA VAL A 21 -22.13 15.31 26.87
C VAL A 21 -21.88 16.33 27.97
N LYS A 22 -22.01 15.89 29.22
CA LYS A 22 -21.79 16.75 30.39
C LYS A 22 -20.31 17.08 30.55
N ALA A 23 -20.00 18.28 31.04
CA ALA A 23 -18.65 18.68 31.39
C ALA A 23 -17.98 17.63 32.31
N GLY A 24 -16.72 17.30 32.03
CA GLY A 24 -15.95 16.26 32.73
C GLY A 24 -16.12 14.84 32.18
N THR A 25 -17.11 14.57 31.32
CA THR A 25 -17.32 13.23 30.72
C THR A 25 -16.20 12.88 29.75
N GLN A 26 -15.69 11.66 29.82
CA GLN A 26 -14.72 11.10 28.86
C GLN A 26 -15.47 10.27 27.81
N LEU A 27 -15.44 10.69 26.56
CA LEU A 27 -16.03 9.92 25.44
C LEU A 27 -15.08 8.89 24.87
N ILE A 28 -13.79 9.16 24.99
CA ILE A 28 -12.72 8.29 24.55
C ILE A 28 -11.72 8.23 25.68
N THR A 29 -11.25 7.03 25.98
CA THR A 29 -10.16 6.80 26.93
C THR A 29 -8.94 6.33 26.16
N GLU A 30 -7.78 6.95 26.40
CA GLU A 30 -6.51 6.53 25.83
C GLU A 30 -6.26 5.03 26.09
N GLY A 31 -5.77 4.33 25.06
CA GLY A 31 -5.48 2.90 25.14
C GLY A 31 -6.69 1.99 24.99
N ASP A 32 -7.92 2.52 24.97
CA ASP A 32 -9.11 1.70 24.73
C ASP A 32 -9.04 1.06 23.34
N LEU A 33 -9.25 -0.26 23.31
CA LEU A 33 -9.23 -1.10 22.12
C LEU A 33 -10.63 -1.23 21.49
N ASN A 34 -11.69 -0.99 22.27
CA ASN A 34 -13.07 -1.05 21.82
C ASN A 34 -13.50 0.32 21.29
N ALA A 35 -12.89 0.71 20.17
CA ALA A 35 -13.26 1.94 19.49
C ALA A 35 -14.41 1.69 18.52
N ASP A 36 -15.64 2.00 18.90
CA ASP A 36 -16.80 1.78 18.01
C ASP A 36 -17.31 3.04 17.34
N TYR A 37 -16.86 4.23 17.76
CA TYR A 37 -17.46 5.50 17.35
C TYR A 37 -16.45 6.58 16.94
N PHE A 38 -16.85 7.38 15.96
CA PHE A 38 -16.26 8.63 15.49
C PHE A 38 -17.18 9.75 15.91
N TYR A 39 -16.62 10.88 16.33
CA TYR A 39 -17.39 11.99 16.85
C TYR A 39 -17.09 13.26 16.07
N VAL A 40 -18.14 14.03 15.77
CA VAL A 40 -18.04 15.38 15.20
C VAL A 40 -18.63 16.36 16.19
N VAL A 41 -17.90 17.41 16.56
CA VAL A 41 -18.32 18.39 17.55
C VAL A 41 -19.30 19.38 16.90
N GLN A 42 -20.54 19.38 17.38
CA GLN A 42 -21.56 20.35 17.00
C GLN A 42 -21.48 21.61 17.86
N SER A 43 -21.23 21.46 19.16
CA SER A 43 -21.03 22.58 20.08
C SER A 43 -20.25 22.16 21.32
N GLY A 44 -19.65 23.13 22.00
CA GLY A 44 -18.78 22.91 23.15
C GLY A 44 -17.31 22.63 22.78
N THR A 45 -16.52 22.29 23.78
CA THR A 45 -15.08 22.07 23.69
C THR A 45 -14.67 20.80 24.43
N PHE A 46 -13.83 19.99 23.80
CA PHE A 46 -13.17 18.84 24.40
C PHE A 46 -11.69 19.11 24.61
N ASN A 47 -11.15 18.63 25.73
CA ASN A 47 -9.72 18.54 25.98
C ASN A 47 -9.18 17.22 25.41
N ILE A 48 -8.00 17.27 24.80
CA ILE A 48 -7.21 16.12 24.38
C ILE A 48 -6.19 15.86 25.48
N ILE A 49 -6.27 14.70 26.13
CA ILE A 49 -5.42 14.33 27.27
C ILE A 49 -4.61 13.09 26.89
N ILE A 50 -3.30 13.14 27.12
CA ILE A 50 -2.40 12.00 26.86
C ILE A 50 -1.59 11.72 28.12
N SER A 51 -1.41 10.44 28.44
CA SER A 51 -0.65 9.95 29.59
C SER A 51 0.69 9.39 29.09
N ARG A 52 1.72 10.26 28.98
CA ARG A 52 3.07 9.85 28.58
C ARG A 52 3.99 9.71 29.80
N GLY A 53 4.45 8.48 30.08
CA GLY A 53 5.52 8.24 31.06
C GLY A 53 5.13 8.46 32.53
N GLU A 54 6.11 8.81 33.37
CA GLU A 54 5.93 8.99 34.83
C GLU A 54 5.22 10.31 35.21
N GLU A 55 5.01 11.23 34.26
CA GLU A 55 4.48 12.58 34.52
C GLU A 55 2.94 12.67 34.59
N GLY A 56 2.22 11.56 34.45
CA GLY A 56 0.76 11.51 34.56
C GLY A 56 0.03 12.14 33.35
N PRO A 57 -1.32 12.23 33.42
CA PRO A 57 -2.14 12.72 32.32
C PRO A 57 -1.96 14.24 32.09
N GLN A 58 -1.61 14.64 30.87
CA GLN A 58 -1.44 16.03 30.47
C GLN A 58 -2.39 16.42 29.33
N THR A 59 -2.98 17.62 29.42
CA THR A 59 -3.78 18.20 28.34
C THR A 59 -2.86 18.73 27.25
N VAL A 60 -2.94 18.17 26.04
CA VAL A 60 -2.06 18.49 24.90
C VAL A 60 -2.75 19.34 23.82
N GLY A 61 -4.05 19.56 23.94
CA GLY A 61 -4.82 20.36 23.00
C GLY A 61 -6.32 20.36 23.28
N SER A 62 -7.09 20.99 22.42
CA SER A 62 -8.55 21.04 22.50
C SER A 62 -9.21 20.98 21.14
N ILE A 63 -10.44 20.44 21.09
CA ILE A 63 -11.27 20.32 19.89
C ILE A 63 -12.58 21.04 20.16
N SER A 64 -12.95 21.98 19.29
CA SER A 64 -14.19 22.77 19.37
C SER A 64 -15.11 22.48 18.19
N GLU A 65 -16.22 23.21 18.10
CA GLU A 65 -17.20 23.15 17.01
C GLU A 65 -16.58 23.01 15.60
N GLY A 66 -17.10 22.07 14.82
CA GLY A 66 -16.62 21.71 13.48
C GLY A 66 -15.39 20.80 13.45
N GLY A 67 -14.76 20.57 14.61
CA GLY A 67 -13.71 19.57 14.81
C GLY A 67 -14.28 18.15 14.90
N SER A 68 -13.40 17.16 14.79
CA SER A 68 -13.76 15.74 14.92
C SER A 68 -12.67 14.93 15.59
N PHE A 69 -13.02 13.75 16.10
CA PHE A 69 -12.07 12.84 16.75
C PHE A 69 -12.54 11.38 16.74
N GLY A 70 -11.57 10.47 16.85
CA GLY A 70 -11.80 9.03 16.96
C GLY A 70 -11.65 8.25 15.66
N GLU A 71 -11.31 8.92 14.56
CA GLU A 71 -11.14 8.37 13.21
C GLU A 71 -10.01 7.33 13.14
N LEU A 72 -8.89 7.57 13.84
CA LEU A 72 -7.69 6.73 13.74
C LEU A 72 -7.95 5.29 14.21
N ALA A 73 -8.67 5.11 15.30
CA ALA A 73 -8.99 3.78 15.83
C ALA A 73 -9.99 3.01 14.95
N LEU A 74 -10.81 3.73 14.17
CA LEU A 74 -11.80 3.14 13.27
C LEU A 74 -11.20 2.71 11.93
N LEU A 75 -10.24 3.49 11.44
CA LEU A 75 -9.49 3.22 10.21
C LEU A 75 -8.47 2.10 10.39
N TYR A 76 -7.74 2.13 11.51
CA TYR A 76 -6.51 1.35 11.67
C TYR A 76 -6.57 0.25 12.73
N PHE A 77 -7.75 -0.01 13.33
CA PHE A 77 -7.87 -0.91 14.50
C PHE A 77 -6.82 -0.62 15.59
N ALA A 78 -6.45 0.65 15.73
CA ALA A 78 -5.47 1.11 16.70
C ALA A 78 -6.17 1.43 18.04
N PRO A 79 -5.47 1.28 19.19
CA PRO A 79 -5.96 1.81 20.45
C PRO A 79 -6.20 3.32 20.34
N ARG A 80 -7.16 3.84 21.09
CA ARG A 80 -7.43 5.28 21.16
C ARG A 80 -6.15 6.04 21.58
N ALA A 81 -5.72 7.00 20.77
CA ALA A 81 -4.42 7.66 20.93
C ALA A 81 -4.37 8.72 22.05
N ALA A 82 -5.53 9.13 22.55
CA ALA A 82 -5.69 10.12 23.60
C ALA A 82 -7.05 9.92 24.29
N THR A 83 -7.14 10.35 25.54
CA THR A 83 -8.41 10.52 26.24
C THR A 83 -9.04 11.83 25.78
N ILE A 84 -10.32 11.79 25.40
CA ILE A 84 -11.08 12.98 24.99
C ILE A 84 -12.13 13.26 26.06
N GLN A 85 -11.97 14.39 26.76
CA GLN A 85 -12.81 14.78 27.88
C GLN A 85 -13.53 16.10 27.61
N ALA A 86 -14.84 16.15 27.83
CA ALA A 86 -15.63 17.36 27.70
C ALA A 86 -15.16 18.43 28.71
N LYS A 87 -14.79 19.61 28.24
CA LYS A 87 -14.39 20.75 29.08
C LYS A 87 -15.61 21.49 29.62
N ASP A 88 -16.60 21.68 28.77
CA ASP A 88 -17.91 22.28 29.04
C ASP A 88 -19.01 21.34 28.53
N ALA A 89 -20.28 21.75 28.67
CA ALA A 89 -21.39 20.97 28.10
C ALA A 89 -21.27 20.97 26.56
N CYS A 90 -21.23 19.77 25.97
CA CYS A 90 -20.98 19.59 24.54
C CYS A 90 -22.14 18.83 23.87
N VAL A 91 -22.26 19.01 22.55
CA VAL A 91 -23.11 18.19 21.69
C VAL A 91 -22.24 17.61 20.59
N VAL A 92 -22.32 16.29 20.38
CA VAL A 92 -21.55 15.57 19.35
C VAL A 92 -22.46 14.74 18.47
N TRP A 93 -22.10 14.62 17.19
CA TRP A 93 -22.66 13.61 16.30
C TRP A 93 -21.84 12.34 16.43
N VAL A 94 -22.49 11.21 16.72
CA VAL A 94 -21.83 9.92 16.92
C VAL A 94 -22.01 9.05 15.68
N ILE A 95 -20.91 8.65 15.05
CA ILE A 95 -20.90 7.80 13.85
C ILE A 95 -20.20 6.49 14.21
N ASP A 96 -20.91 5.36 14.12
CA ASP A 96 -20.30 4.06 14.38
C ASP A 96 -19.29 3.65 13.30
N ARG A 97 -18.46 2.65 13.62
CA ARG A 97 -17.41 2.11 12.74
C ARG A 97 -17.90 1.70 11.36
N LYS A 98 -19.09 1.08 11.28
CA LYS A 98 -19.64 0.58 10.02
C LYS A 98 -20.04 1.77 9.16
N ASN A 99 -20.82 2.69 9.72
CA ASN A 99 -21.26 3.91 9.06
C ASN A 99 -20.08 4.80 8.65
N PHE A 100 -19.06 4.92 9.50
CA PHE A 100 -17.84 5.68 9.18
C PHE A 100 -17.09 5.10 7.96
N LYS A 101 -16.90 3.77 7.91
CA LYS A 101 -16.28 3.10 6.77
C LYS A 101 -17.14 3.20 5.50
N GLU A 102 -18.46 3.10 5.64
CA GLU A 102 -19.39 3.28 4.52
C GLU A 102 -19.33 4.70 3.96
N ILE A 103 -19.30 5.73 4.82
CA ILE A 103 -19.15 7.13 4.39
C ILE A 103 -17.83 7.34 3.63
N LEU A 104 -16.72 6.76 4.10
CA LEU A 104 -15.43 6.86 3.40
C LEU A 104 -15.42 6.12 2.07
N ALA A 105 -16.00 4.92 2.02
CA ALA A 105 -16.14 4.15 0.79
C ALA A 105 -17.05 4.85 -0.22
N GLN A 106 -18.16 5.42 0.24
CA GLN A 106 -19.09 6.21 -0.57
C GLN A 106 -18.42 7.49 -1.06
N SER A 107 -17.67 8.20 -0.22
CA SER A 107 -16.91 9.40 -0.60
C SER A 107 -15.85 9.08 -1.65
N SER A 108 -15.05 8.03 -1.45
CA SER A 108 -14.07 7.56 -2.44
C SER A 108 -14.73 7.13 -3.75
N THR A 109 -15.89 6.47 -3.69
CA THR A 109 -16.66 6.06 -4.87
C THR A 109 -17.29 7.26 -5.58
N ALA A 110 -17.75 8.27 -4.83
CA ALA A 110 -18.29 9.51 -5.37
C ALA A 110 -17.20 10.34 -6.06
N MET A 111 -16.02 10.48 -5.44
CA MET A 111 -14.86 11.12 -6.08
C MET A 111 -14.41 10.37 -7.33
N ALA A 112 -14.32 9.03 -7.28
CA ALA A 112 -13.99 8.24 -8.47
C ALA A 112 -15.04 8.42 -9.57
N SER A 113 -16.32 8.43 -9.22
CA SER A 113 -17.41 8.72 -10.18
C SER A 113 -17.29 10.11 -10.80
N GLU A 114 -16.83 11.11 -10.04
CA GLU A 114 -16.55 12.45 -10.56
C GLU A 114 -15.36 12.44 -11.52
N TYR A 115 -14.30 11.70 -11.19
CA TYR A 115 -13.12 11.56 -12.06
C TYR A 115 -13.43 10.81 -13.36
N VAL A 116 -14.33 9.82 -13.34
CA VAL A 116 -14.79 9.15 -14.56
C VAL A 116 -15.35 10.15 -15.58
N LYS A 117 -16.05 11.22 -15.13
CA LYS A 117 -16.55 12.27 -16.03
C LYS A 117 -15.45 13.00 -16.79
N TYR A 118 -14.23 13.09 -16.23
CA TYR A 118 -13.07 13.65 -16.91
C TYR A 118 -12.44 12.61 -17.84
N LEU A 119 -12.35 11.34 -17.41
CA LEU A 119 -11.87 10.24 -18.25
C LEU A 119 -12.72 10.06 -19.52
N ASP A 120 -14.03 10.23 -19.41
CA ASP A 120 -14.98 10.21 -20.54
C ASP A 120 -14.76 11.32 -21.56
N LYS A 121 -13.96 12.34 -21.25
CA LYS A 121 -13.61 13.43 -22.17
C LYS A 121 -12.22 13.28 -22.76
N VAL A 122 -11.47 12.25 -22.36
CA VAL A 122 -10.13 11.95 -22.87
C VAL A 122 -10.26 10.99 -24.06
N GLU A 123 -9.84 11.45 -25.24
CA GLU A 123 -10.01 10.72 -26.50
C GLU A 123 -9.31 9.35 -26.50
N ILE A 124 -8.08 9.27 -25.99
CA ILE A 124 -7.29 8.02 -25.97
C ILE A 124 -7.88 6.97 -25.00
N LEU A 125 -8.74 7.38 -24.07
CA LEU A 125 -9.37 6.50 -23.07
C LEU A 125 -10.82 6.12 -23.42
N GLN A 126 -11.37 6.61 -24.54
CA GLN A 126 -12.71 6.23 -25.01
C GLN A 126 -12.93 4.73 -25.22
N PRO A 127 -11.94 3.94 -25.67
CA PRO A 127 -12.13 2.50 -25.85
C PRO A 127 -12.31 1.70 -24.54
N LEU A 128 -12.06 2.34 -23.38
CA LEU A 128 -12.16 1.69 -22.08
C LEU A 128 -13.62 1.40 -21.69
N GLN A 129 -13.84 0.23 -21.10
CA GLN A 129 -15.10 -0.12 -20.44
C GLN A 129 -15.27 0.70 -19.16
N ASP A 130 -16.50 0.80 -18.67
CA ASP A 130 -16.82 1.57 -17.46
C ASP A 130 -16.06 1.03 -16.23
N GLU A 131 -15.85 -0.28 -16.14
CA GLU A 131 -15.05 -0.89 -15.07
C GLU A 131 -13.56 -0.50 -15.15
N GLU A 132 -13.01 -0.42 -16.36
CA GLU A 132 -11.62 0.01 -16.60
C GLU A 132 -11.45 1.49 -16.24
N LYS A 133 -12.42 2.35 -16.61
CA LYS A 133 -12.44 3.77 -16.23
C LYS A 133 -12.58 3.95 -14.73
N MET A 134 -13.44 3.19 -14.07
CA MET A 134 -13.62 3.26 -12.63
C MET A 134 -12.36 2.82 -11.86
N ALA A 135 -11.66 1.80 -12.37
CA ALA A 135 -10.38 1.38 -11.81
C ALA A 135 -9.30 2.45 -11.98
N LEU A 136 -9.20 3.05 -13.17
CA LEU A 136 -8.29 4.16 -13.42
C LEU A 136 -8.60 5.37 -12.54
N ALA A 137 -9.89 5.74 -12.42
CA ALA A 137 -10.35 6.85 -11.60
C ALA A 137 -9.94 6.70 -10.12
N LYS A 138 -10.00 5.48 -9.59
CA LYS A 138 -9.54 5.19 -8.21
C LYS A 138 -8.02 5.29 -8.02
N ALA A 139 -7.24 5.25 -9.10
CA ALA A 139 -5.79 5.37 -9.07
C ALA A 139 -5.28 6.79 -9.37
N LEU A 140 -6.16 7.68 -9.84
CA LEU A 140 -5.82 9.08 -10.07
C LEU A 140 -5.58 9.82 -8.75
N THR A 141 -4.55 10.65 -8.75
CA THR A 141 -4.24 11.58 -7.66
C THR A 141 -4.46 13.00 -8.15
N GLU A 142 -5.23 13.80 -7.41
CA GLU A 142 -5.35 15.24 -7.66
C GLU A 142 -4.08 15.96 -7.20
N MET A 143 -3.46 16.70 -8.11
CA MET A 143 -2.31 17.57 -7.84
C MET A 143 -2.72 19.02 -8.06
N SER A 144 -2.23 19.92 -7.20
CA SER A 144 -2.43 21.37 -7.31
C SER A 144 -1.09 22.05 -7.55
N PHE A 145 -1.10 23.09 -8.38
CA PHE A 145 0.08 23.84 -8.79
C PHE A 145 -0.18 25.34 -8.73
N SER A 146 0.86 26.10 -8.41
CA SER A 146 0.84 27.56 -8.39
C SER A 146 1.29 28.16 -9.72
N LYS A 147 0.98 29.43 -9.94
CA LYS A 147 1.49 30.20 -11.10
C LYS A 147 3.00 30.03 -11.29
N ASN A 148 3.42 29.86 -12.54
CA ASN A 148 4.79 29.65 -12.99
C ASN A 148 5.44 28.32 -12.59
N GLU A 149 4.76 27.46 -11.82
CA GLU A 149 5.28 26.12 -11.54
C GLU A 149 5.37 25.28 -12.83
N VAL A 150 6.42 24.47 -12.90
CA VAL A 150 6.66 23.56 -14.02
C VAL A 150 6.18 22.17 -13.61
N ILE A 151 5.21 21.63 -14.34
CA ILE A 151 4.66 20.29 -14.10
C ILE A 151 5.67 19.23 -14.55
N PHE A 152 6.31 19.43 -15.69
CA PHE A 152 7.44 18.63 -16.18
C PHE A 152 8.32 19.42 -17.16
N GLN A 153 9.59 19.06 -17.26
CA GLN A 153 10.57 19.70 -18.15
C GLN A 153 10.84 18.90 -19.43
N GLN A 154 11.09 19.60 -20.54
CA GLN A 154 11.58 19.00 -21.77
C GLN A 154 12.88 18.21 -21.51
N GLY A 155 12.96 16.99 -22.04
CA GLY A 155 14.13 16.12 -21.94
C GLY A 155 14.17 15.23 -20.70
N GLU A 156 13.29 15.42 -19.71
CA GLU A 156 13.24 14.50 -18.57
C GLU A 156 12.48 13.22 -18.91
N LYS A 157 12.75 12.13 -18.18
CA LYS A 157 12.07 10.86 -18.39
C LYS A 157 10.59 11.01 -18.02
N GLY A 158 9.68 10.79 -18.96
CA GLY A 158 8.25 10.83 -18.64
C GLY A 158 7.75 9.51 -18.07
N ASP A 159 7.15 9.58 -16.88
CA ASP A 159 6.66 8.45 -16.10
C ASP A 159 5.24 8.65 -15.56
N ALA A 160 4.51 9.64 -16.08
CA ALA A 160 3.15 9.94 -15.62
C ALA A 160 2.26 10.55 -16.71
N PHE A 161 0.97 10.17 -16.64
CA PHE A 161 -0.15 10.72 -17.38
C PHE A 161 -0.85 11.80 -16.55
N TYR A 162 -1.32 12.86 -17.20
CA TYR A 162 -2.02 13.94 -16.52
C TYR A 162 -3.25 14.39 -17.32
N ILE A 163 -4.29 14.78 -16.59
CA ILE A 163 -5.49 15.42 -17.11
C ILE A 163 -5.68 16.74 -16.39
N LEU A 164 -5.70 17.85 -17.12
CA LEU A 164 -5.93 19.18 -16.57
C LEU A 164 -7.42 19.37 -16.28
N ILE A 165 -7.75 19.60 -15.01
CA ILE A 165 -9.12 19.77 -14.52
C ILE A 165 -9.41 21.19 -14.03
N GLU A 166 -8.38 21.99 -13.75
CA GLU A 166 -8.49 23.41 -13.41
C GLU A 166 -7.28 24.20 -13.94
N GLY A 167 -7.49 25.46 -14.31
CA GLY A 167 -6.42 26.38 -14.68
C GLY A 167 -5.97 26.29 -16.14
N GLN A 168 -4.82 26.90 -16.41
CA GLN A 168 -4.21 27.03 -17.73
C GLN A 168 -2.71 26.76 -17.66
N VAL A 169 -2.21 26.08 -18.68
CA VAL A 169 -0.80 25.72 -18.83
C VAL A 169 -0.29 26.12 -20.21
N SER A 170 0.99 26.46 -20.29
CA SER A 170 1.74 26.70 -21.51
C SER A 170 2.64 25.51 -21.81
N VAL A 171 2.65 25.08 -23.07
CA VAL A 171 3.53 24.05 -23.61
C VAL A 171 4.70 24.75 -24.30
N VAL A 172 5.89 24.63 -23.74
CA VAL A 172 7.11 25.29 -24.22
C VAL A 172 8.06 24.25 -24.79
N LYS A 173 8.45 24.40 -26.06
CA LYS A 173 9.44 23.54 -26.72
C LYS A 173 10.60 24.39 -27.22
N ASP A 174 11.82 23.99 -26.87
CA ASP A 174 13.05 24.67 -27.26
C ASP A 174 13.02 26.18 -26.89
N GLY A 175 12.48 26.47 -25.70
CA GLY A 175 12.33 27.83 -25.17
C GLY A 175 11.23 28.69 -25.81
N ARG A 176 10.44 28.15 -26.74
CA ARG A 176 9.33 28.86 -27.40
C ARG A 176 8.00 28.25 -26.98
N GLU A 177 7.03 29.11 -26.65
CA GLU A 177 5.65 28.68 -26.42
C GLU A 177 5.05 28.14 -27.73
N VAL A 178 4.66 26.87 -27.71
CA VAL A 178 4.07 26.17 -28.87
C VAL A 178 2.56 26.23 -28.82
N THR A 179 1.98 26.09 -27.63
CA THR A 179 0.52 26.17 -27.43
C THR A 179 0.18 26.44 -25.97
N LYS A 180 -1.05 26.87 -25.71
CA LYS A 180 -1.66 26.92 -24.38
C LYS A 180 -2.79 25.91 -24.29
N LEU A 181 -2.96 25.32 -23.12
CA LEU A 181 -4.06 24.42 -22.79
C LEU A 181 -4.80 24.97 -21.59
N ALA A 182 -6.13 24.89 -21.62
CA ALA A 182 -7.00 25.27 -20.52
C ALA A 182 -7.84 24.07 -20.10
N ALA A 183 -8.17 24.00 -18.81
CA ALA A 183 -9.22 23.11 -18.35
C ALA A 183 -10.55 23.52 -19.01
N SER A 184 -11.27 22.55 -19.55
CA SER A 184 -12.59 22.78 -20.12
C SER A 184 -13.60 21.76 -19.60
N PRO A 185 -14.82 22.19 -19.26
CA PRO A 185 -15.91 21.28 -18.94
C PRO A 185 -16.30 20.38 -20.13
N GLU A 186 -16.02 20.79 -21.36
CA GLU A 186 -16.45 20.07 -22.57
C GLU A 186 -15.38 19.12 -23.11
N LYS A 187 -14.10 19.45 -22.94
CA LYS A 187 -12.97 18.67 -23.45
C LYS A 187 -11.85 18.60 -22.43
N ALA A 188 -11.43 17.38 -22.07
CA ALA A 188 -10.30 17.20 -21.18
C ALA A 188 -8.99 17.46 -21.93
N SER A 189 -8.25 18.47 -21.48
CA SER A 189 -6.86 18.67 -21.88
C SER A 189 -6.01 17.65 -21.12
N PHE A 190 -5.28 16.79 -21.82
CA PHE A 190 -4.40 15.79 -21.22
C PHE A 190 -3.00 15.86 -21.83
N PHE A 191 -2.01 15.35 -21.11
CA PHE A 191 -0.62 15.39 -21.55
C PHE A 191 0.23 14.30 -20.89
N GLY A 192 1.32 13.95 -21.56
CA GLY A 192 2.27 12.93 -21.12
C GLY A 192 2.05 11.54 -21.70
N GLU A 193 0.99 11.38 -22.50
CA GLU A 193 0.66 10.17 -23.24
C GLU A 193 1.83 9.66 -24.10
N LYS A 194 2.57 10.57 -24.76
CA LYS A 194 3.68 10.18 -25.64
C LYS A 194 4.83 9.52 -24.89
N ALA A 195 5.14 9.97 -23.67
CA ALA A 195 6.20 9.38 -22.87
C ALA A 195 5.79 8.01 -22.30
N LEU A 196 4.49 7.80 -22.09
CA LEU A 196 3.95 6.48 -21.73
C LEU A 196 4.06 5.51 -22.90
N LEU A 197 3.73 5.97 -24.12
CA LEU A 197 3.76 5.23 -25.36
C LEU A 197 5.18 4.81 -25.81
N SER A 198 6.08 5.78 -25.95
CA SER A 198 7.32 5.61 -26.73
C SER A 198 8.60 5.43 -25.90
N HIS A 199 8.50 5.45 -24.56
CA HIS A 199 9.66 5.58 -23.66
C HIS A 199 10.56 6.81 -23.96
N GLU A 200 10.09 7.72 -24.81
CA GLU A 200 10.82 8.95 -25.14
C GLU A 200 10.78 9.93 -23.95
N PRO A 201 11.84 10.74 -23.79
CA PRO A 201 11.82 11.88 -22.89
C PRO A 201 10.68 12.84 -23.21
N ARG A 202 10.29 13.68 -22.24
CA ARG A 202 9.29 14.73 -22.42
C ARG A 202 9.68 15.62 -23.60
N ASN A 203 8.81 15.69 -24.61
CA ASN A 203 9.08 16.44 -25.85
C ASN A 203 8.90 17.96 -25.72
N ALA A 204 8.41 18.44 -24.57
CA ALA A 204 8.20 19.85 -24.25
C ALA A 204 8.14 20.03 -22.72
N THR A 205 8.37 21.24 -22.24
CA THR A 205 8.12 21.69 -20.87
C THR A 205 6.67 22.12 -20.73
N LEU A 206 6.06 21.82 -19.59
CA LEU A 206 4.69 22.26 -19.27
C LEU A 206 4.69 23.15 -18.03
N GLN A 207 4.24 24.40 -18.19
CA GLN A 207 4.30 25.42 -17.14
C GLN A 207 2.92 26.03 -16.87
N VAL A 208 2.57 26.26 -15.61
CA VAL A 208 1.32 26.90 -15.20
C VAL A 208 1.36 28.40 -15.49
N ILE A 209 0.32 28.92 -16.17
CA ILE A 209 0.21 30.34 -16.51
C ILE A 209 -0.94 31.07 -15.80
N SER A 210 -1.96 30.32 -15.34
CA SER A 210 -2.99 30.83 -14.44
C SER A 210 -2.49 30.95 -13.01
N ASP A 211 -3.26 31.58 -12.12
CA ASP A 211 -2.85 31.74 -10.71
C ASP A 211 -2.76 30.40 -9.97
N SER A 212 -3.63 29.44 -10.33
CA SER A 212 -3.60 28.04 -9.92
C SER A 212 -3.90 27.11 -11.10
N ALA A 213 -3.45 25.86 -11.02
CA ALA A 213 -3.89 24.77 -11.88
C ALA A 213 -4.03 23.47 -11.10
N LYS A 214 -4.92 22.58 -11.55
CA LYS A 214 -5.08 21.25 -10.97
C LYS A 214 -5.07 20.16 -12.03
N THR A 215 -4.44 19.03 -11.71
CA THR A 215 -4.42 17.85 -12.58
C THR A 215 -4.88 16.59 -11.86
N LEU A 216 -5.51 15.68 -12.59
CA LEU A 216 -5.60 14.27 -12.22
C LEU A 216 -4.42 13.54 -12.82
N THR A 217 -3.62 12.90 -11.97
CA THR A 217 -2.33 12.30 -12.34
C THR A 217 -2.33 10.82 -12.02
N VAL A 218 -1.77 10.01 -12.93
CA VAL A 218 -1.47 8.59 -12.69
C VAL A 218 -0.09 8.27 -13.24
N ASP A 219 0.73 7.58 -12.47
CA ASP A 219 2.06 7.18 -12.91
C ASP A 219 1.99 6.03 -13.92
N LYS A 220 3.05 5.87 -14.72
CA LYS A 220 3.15 4.89 -15.79
C LYS A 220 2.95 3.46 -15.29
N MET A 221 3.52 3.12 -14.13
CA MET A 221 3.39 1.76 -13.61
C MET A 221 1.94 1.47 -13.21
N SER A 222 1.29 2.42 -12.53
CA SER A 222 -0.12 2.30 -12.18
C SER A 222 -1.01 2.27 -13.41
N PHE A 223 -0.71 3.08 -14.42
CA PHE A 223 -1.45 3.11 -15.69
C PHE A 223 -1.35 1.77 -16.44
N ASP A 224 -0.12 1.30 -16.68
CA ASP A 224 0.16 0.04 -17.40
C ASP A 224 -0.43 -1.17 -16.65
N MET A 225 -0.47 -1.13 -15.32
CA MET A 225 -1.06 -2.18 -14.50
C MET A 225 -2.58 -2.26 -14.61
N ILE A 226 -3.25 -1.11 -14.73
CA ILE A 226 -4.72 -1.04 -14.79
C ILE A 226 -5.21 -1.35 -16.20
N LEU A 227 -4.51 -0.86 -17.23
CA LEU A 227 -5.01 -0.85 -18.61
C LEU A 227 -4.16 -1.62 -19.61
N GLY A 228 -2.98 -2.09 -19.22
CA GLY A 228 -1.94 -2.54 -20.15
C GLY A 228 -1.20 -1.37 -20.80
N PRO A 229 -0.20 -1.65 -21.67
CA PRO A 229 0.51 -0.60 -22.40
C PRO A 229 -0.46 0.25 -23.24
N LEU A 230 -0.32 1.58 -23.17
CA LEU A 230 -1.18 2.54 -23.86
C LEU A 230 -1.27 2.31 -25.39
N GLU A 231 -0.24 1.70 -26.00
CA GLU A 231 -0.20 1.20 -27.37
C GLU A 231 -1.37 0.27 -27.71
N GLU A 232 -1.67 -0.65 -26.80
CA GLU A 232 -2.71 -1.67 -26.99
C GLU A 232 -4.09 -1.02 -27.03
N LEU A 233 -4.32 0.03 -26.23
CA LEU A 233 -5.56 0.81 -26.26
C LEU A 233 -5.82 1.49 -27.61
N ARG A 234 -4.75 2.00 -28.26
CA ARG A 234 -4.88 2.60 -29.60
C ARG A 234 -5.21 1.57 -30.67
N THR A 235 -4.75 0.33 -30.51
CA THR A 235 -5.09 -0.77 -31.43
C THR A 235 -6.51 -1.29 -31.22
N ARG A 236 -7.02 -1.31 -29.98
CA ARG A 236 -8.43 -1.63 -29.65
C ARG A 236 -9.41 -0.69 -30.35
N GLY A 237 -9.05 0.59 -30.51
CA GLY A 237 -9.88 1.57 -31.23
C GLY A 237 -9.91 1.41 -32.76
N LYS A 238 -8.95 0.68 -33.35
CA LYS A 238 -8.84 0.49 -34.82
C LYS A 238 -9.35 -0.86 -35.31
N GLN A 239 -9.42 -1.87 -34.44
CA GLN A 239 -9.99 -3.17 -34.77
C GLN A 239 -11.34 -3.33 -34.06
N GLY A 240 -12.42 -3.19 -34.82
CA GLY A 240 -13.75 -3.57 -34.36
C GLY A 240 -13.77 -5.02 -33.85
N LYS A 241 -14.67 -5.28 -32.91
CA LYS A 241 -14.95 -6.58 -32.27
C LYS A 241 -14.81 -7.77 -33.26
N SER A 242 -13.69 -8.47 -33.29
CA SER A 242 -13.64 -9.82 -33.86
C SER A 242 -12.57 -10.71 -33.24
N LYS A 243 -13.02 -11.93 -32.89
CA LYS A 243 -12.29 -13.13 -32.46
C LYS A 243 -10.99 -13.37 -33.23
N LEU A 244 -9.98 -13.90 -32.53
CA LEU A 244 -8.87 -14.61 -33.16
C LEU A 244 -8.55 -15.90 -32.37
N GLU A 245 -8.78 -17.02 -33.05
CA GLU A 245 -8.26 -18.36 -32.75
C GLU A 245 -6.80 -18.48 -33.22
N GLY A 246 -6.13 -19.52 -32.73
CA GLY A 246 -4.67 -19.61 -32.63
C GLY A 246 -3.89 -20.04 -33.88
N ARG A 247 -2.57 -19.95 -33.77
CA ARG A 247 -1.63 -21.01 -34.17
C ARG A 247 -0.23 -20.84 -33.56
N ALA A 248 0.47 -21.97 -33.52
CA ALA A 248 1.63 -22.38 -32.72
C ALA A 248 2.97 -21.62 -32.86
N LYS A 249 3.85 -21.87 -31.87
CA LYS A 249 5.27 -21.43 -31.72
C LYS A 249 6.23 -22.25 -32.62
N PRO A 250 7.54 -21.90 -32.72
CA PRO A 250 8.52 -22.24 -31.66
C PRO A 250 9.61 -21.19 -31.32
N ALA A 251 10.20 -21.43 -30.12
CA ALA A 251 11.56 -21.15 -29.62
C ALA A 251 11.99 -19.76 -29.07
N ALA A 252 12.03 -19.73 -27.72
CA ALA A 252 13.05 -19.21 -26.81
C ALA A 252 13.81 -17.89 -27.09
N SER A 253 13.44 -16.82 -26.37
CA SER A 253 14.30 -16.10 -25.41
C SER A 253 13.50 -14.94 -24.78
N SER A 254 13.61 -14.75 -23.46
CA SER A 254 13.13 -13.58 -22.70
C SER A 254 11.71 -13.08 -23.00
N SER A 255 10.66 -13.80 -22.57
CA SER A 255 9.29 -13.35 -22.80
C SER A 255 8.71 -12.59 -21.60
N SER A 256 8.43 -11.31 -21.82
CA SER A 256 7.35 -10.56 -21.19
C SER A 256 6.12 -11.46 -20.93
N ARG A 257 5.63 -11.48 -19.69
CA ARG A 257 4.57 -12.38 -19.21
C ARG A 257 3.28 -12.20 -19.99
N LYS A 258 2.71 -13.31 -20.48
CA LYS A 258 1.34 -13.36 -21.00
C LYS A 258 0.48 -14.15 -20.01
N PHE A 259 -0.40 -13.44 -19.29
CA PHE A 259 -1.51 -14.04 -18.56
C PHE A 259 -2.49 -14.71 -19.54
N GLY A 260 -3.13 -15.81 -19.15
CA GLY A 260 -4.16 -16.53 -19.91
C GLY A 260 -3.76 -17.87 -20.55
N LEU A 261 -2.68 -18.54 -20.10
CA LEU A 261 -2.24 -19.83 -20.69
C LEU A 261 -2.76 -21.08 -19.94
N ILE A 262 -3.13 -20.95 -18.66
CA ILE A 262 -3.58 -22.08 -17.83
C ILE A 262 -5.02 -21.81 -17.38
N THR A 263 -5.96 -22.67 -17.78
CA THR A 263 -7.35 -22.55 -17.32
C THR A 263 -7.52 -23.30 -16.01
N ARG A 264 -8.28 -22.74 -15.05
CA ARG A 264 -8.55 -23.38 -13.76
C ARG A 264 -9.08 -24.83 -13.88
N LYS A 265 -9.90 -25.11 -14.90
CA LYS A 265 -10.49 -26.44 -15.12
C LYS A 265 -9.45 -27.50 -15.48
N ASP A 266 -8.29 -27.08 -15.97
CA ASP A 266 -7.21 -27.96 -16.40
C ASP A 266 -6.21 -28.26 -15.27
N LEU A 267 -6.42 -27.68 -14.08
CA LEU A 267 -5.62 -27.91 -12.89
C LEU A 267 -6.07 -29.20 -12.19
N ARG A 268 -5.14 -30.14 -12.02
CA ARG A 268 -5.39 -31.36 -11.24
C ARG A 268 -4.90 -31.17 -9.82
N ARG A 269 -5.76 -31.39 -8.83
CA ARG A 269 -5.36 -31.31 -7.42
C ARG A 269 -4.44 -32.48 -7.06
N VAL A 270 -3.31 -32.16 -6.45
CA VAL A 270 -2.33 -33.13 -5.91
C VAL A 270 -2.50 -33.28 -4.41
N GLY A 271 -2.62 -32.17 -3.67
CA GLY A 271 -2.68 -32.20 -2.21
C GLY A 271 -2.98 -30.85 -1.57
N LEU A 272 -3.08 -30.82 -0.25
CA LEU A 272 -3.23 -29.59 0.54
C LEU A 272 -1.84 -29.17 1.06
N LEU A 273 -1.45 -27.92 0.81
CA LEU A 273 -0.19 -27.34 1.31
C LEU A 273 -0.38 -26.62 2.64
N GLY A 274 -1.54 -25.96 2.82
CA GLY A 274 -1.82 -25.25 4.06
C GLY A 274 -3.22 -24.63 4.09
N CYS A 275 -3.61 -24.20 5.29
CA CYS A 275 -4.85 -23.47 5.55
C CYS A 275 -4.50 -22.16 6.25
N GLY A 276 -4.97 -21.03 5.72
CA GLY A 276 -4.77 -19.70 6.32
C GLY A 276 -6.10 -18.98 6.56
N GLY A 277 -6.03 -17.74 7.07
CA GLY A 277 -7.22 -16.94 7.43
C GLY A 277 -8.20 -16.67 6.29
N PHE A 278 -7.74 -16.72 5.03
CA PHE A 278 -8.56 -16.45 3.83
C PHE A 278 -9.10 -17.70 3.13
N GLY A 279 -8.59 -18.89 3.48
CA GLY A 279 -8.91 -20.14 2.82
C GLY A 279 -7.73 -21.11 2.73
N ALA A 280 -7.83 -22.06 1.81
CA ALA A 280 -6.88 -23.16 1.63
C ALA A 280 -5.90 -22.90 0.48
N VAL A 281 -4.68 -23.44 0.61
CA VAL A 281 -3.68 -23.49 -0.45
C VAL A 281 -3.48 -24.95 -0.85
N GLU A 282 -3.75 -25.27 -2.11
CA GLU A 282 -3.65 -26.62 -2.66
C GLU A 282 -2.46 -26.72 -3.62
N LEU A 283 -1.73 -27.83 -3.57
CA LEU A 283 -0.79 -28.18 -4.62
C LEU A 283 -1.59 -28.72 -5.81
N VAL A 284 -1.34 -28.17 -6.99
CA VAL A 284 -2.00 -28.56 -8.24
C VAL A 284 -0.98 -28.80 -9.35
N GLU A 285 -1.35 -29.59 -10.35
CA GLU A 285 -0.50 -29.96 -11.49
C GLU A 285 -1.17 -29.57 -12.81
N HIS A 286 -0.38 -29.06 -13.74
CA HIS A 286 -0.80 -28.81 -15.13
C HIS A 286 0.39 -29.00 -16.08
N GLY A 287 0.22 -29.80 -17.13
CA GLY A 287 1.24 -29.99 -18.15
C GLY A 287 2.54 -30.64 -17.67
N GLY A 288 2.52 -31.34 -16.53
CA GLY A 288 3.71 -31.91 -15.89
C GLY A 288 4.39 -30.99 -14.87
N ASP A 289 4.00 -29.71 -14.80
CA ASP A 289 4.50 -28.74 -13.82
C ASP A 289 3.56 -28.62 -12.61
N THR A 290 4.12 -28.31 -11.44
CA THR A 290 3.38 -28.11 -10.19
C THR A 290 3.23 -26.63 -9.82
N TYR A 291 2.11 -26.29 -9.19
CA TYR A 291 1.74 -24.94 -8.77
C TYR A 291 1.03 -24.94 -7.41
N ALA A 292 1.01 -23.80 -6.73
CA ALA A 292 0.21 -23.58 -5.53
C ALA A 292 -1.06 -22.78 -5.87
N LEU A 293 -2.24 -23.34 -5.64
CA LEU A 293 -3.53 -22.68 -5.85
C LEU A 293 -4.06 -22.15 -4.51
N LYS A 294 -3.93 -20.84 -4.28
CA LYS A 294 -4.47 -20.15 -3.09
C LYS A 294 -5.91 -19.75 -3.35
N ALA A 295 -6.85 -20.28 -2.57
CA ALA A 295 -8.27 -19.93 -2.63
C ALA A 295 -8.63 -18.90 -1.54
N LEU A 296 -9.28 -17.81 -1.95
CA LEU A 296 -9.69 -16.70 -1.08
C LEU A 296 -11.21 -16.58 -1.06
N SER A 297 -11.85 -16.75 0.10
CA SER A 297 -13.32 -16.66 0.22
C SER A 297 -13.83 -15.23 -0.01
N LYS A 298 -14.71 -15.03 -1.00
CA LYS A 298 -15.32 -13.72 -1.27
C LYS A 298 -16.14 -13.21 -0.08
N GLY A 299 -16.87 -14.11 0.60
CA GLY A 299 -17.65 -13.76 1.78
C GLY A 299 -16.77 -13.27 2.93
N TYR A 300 -15.63 -13.92 3.15
CA TYR A 300 -14.65 -13.50 4.17
C TYR A 300 -13.99 -12.17 3.80
N ILE A 301 -13.56 -12.00 2.54
CA ILE A 301 -12.99 -10.75 2.05
C ILE A 301 -13.95 -9.58 2.29
N MET A 302 -15.24 -9.76 1.98
CA MET A 302 -16.27 -8.74 2.21
C MET A 302 -16.47 -8.45 3.71
N LYS A 303 -16.59 -9.49 4.54
CA LYS A 303 -16.80 -9.33 5.99
C LYS A 303 -15.63 -8.64 6.69
N SER A 304 -14.40 -8.92 6.26
CA SER A 304 -13.17 -8.40 6.88
C SER A 304 -12.70 -7.08 6.25
N GLY A 305 -13.35 -6.59 5.19
CA GLY A 305 -12.97 -5.34 4.51
C GLY A 305 -11.63 -5.41 3.77
N MET A 306 -11.24 -6.59 3.28
CA MET A 306 -9.90 -6.86 2.73
C MET A 306 -9.83 -6.84 1.20
N GLN A 307 -10.87 -6.31 0.54
CA GLN A 307 -10.96 -6.22 -0.92
C GLN A 307 -9.71 -5.53 -1.49
N GLN A 308 -9.29 -4.43 -0.87
CA GLN A 308 -8.15 -3.65 -1.33
C GLN A 308 -6.84 -4.42 -1.17
N ASN A 309 -6.64 -5.12 -0.05
CA ASN A 309 -5.45 -5.93 0.20
C ASN A 309 -5.31 -7.04 -0.83
N VAL A 310 -6.41 -7.72 -1.20
CA VAL A 310 -6.38 -8.78 -2.22
C VAL A 310 -6.07 -8.22 -3.61
N LEU A 311 -6.69 -7.10 -3.99
CA LEU A 311 -6.38 -6.44 -5.26
C LEU A 311 -4.92 -5.97 -5.31
N ASN A 312 -4.43 -5.43 -4.19
CA ASN A 312 -3.07 -4.96 -4.04
C ASN A 312 -2.06 -6.11 -4.09
N GLU A 313 -2.33 -7.24 -3.43
CA GLU A 313 -1.52 -8.47 -3.51
C GLU A 313 -1.37 -8.91 -4.97
N LYS A 314 -2.49 -9.03 -5.70
CA LYS A 314 -2.46 -9.34 -7.14
C LYS A 314 -1.57 -8.34 -7.89
N ASN A 315 -1.90 -7.06 -7.78
CA ASN A 315 -1.30 -5.99 -8.55
C ASN A 315 0.22 -5.89 -8.33
N VAL A 316 0.66 -5.89 -7.07
CA VAL A 316 2.08 -5.88 -6.71
C VAL A 316 2.79 -7.13 -7.20
N GLN A 317 2.20 -8.30 -7.00
CA GLN A 317 2.85 -9.56 -7.31
C GLN A 317 3.03 -9.78 -8.83
N ILE A 318 2.12 -9.23 -9.66
CA ILE A 318 2.27 -9.19 -11.13
C ILE A 318 3.49 -8.36 -11.55
N MET A 319 3.86 -7.33 -10.80
CA MET A 319 5.00 -6.45 -11.14
C MET A 319 6.36 -7.07 -10.78
N CYS A 320 6.39 -8.10 -9.94
CA CYS A 320 7.62 -8.66 -9.38
C CYS A 320 8.17 -9.82 -10.21
N ASP A 321 9.44 -9.75 -10.65
CA ASP A 321 10.24 -10.83 -11.25
C ASP A 321 11.54 -11.02 -10.47
N SER A 322 11.52 -11.89 -9.47
CA SER A 322 12.71 -12.17 -8.69
C SER A 322 12.76 -13.63 -8.29
N PRO A 323 13.94 -14.28 -8.34
CA PRO A 323 14.08 -15.63 -7.81
C PRO A 323 13.80 -15.70 -6.31
N PHE A 324 13.75 -14.57 -5.59
CA PHE A 324 13.50 -14.48 -4.15
C PHE A 324 12.07 -14.05 -3.79
N ILE A 325 11.15 -13.94 -4.74
CA ILE A 325 9.74 -13.57 -4.53
C ILE A 325 8.84 -14.65 -5.14
N ILE A 326 7.77 -15.05 -4.46
CA ILE A 326 6.78 -15.99 -5.01
C ILE A 326 6.16 -15.40 -6.27
N LYS A 327 6.29 -16.11 -7.39
CA LYS A 327 5.69 -15.72 -8.66
C LYS A 327 4.17 -15.97 -8.68
N LEU A 328 3.41 -15.03 -9.24
CA LEU A 328 2.01 -15.22 -9.61
C LEU A 328 1.93 -15.57 -11.10
N TYR A 329 1.36 -16.73 -11.41
CA TYR A 329 1.16 -17.23 -12.77
C TYR A 329 -0.19 -16.79 -13.35
N GLU A 330 -1.28 -17.01 -12.62
CA GLU A 330 -2.64 -16.72 -13.08
C GLU A 330 -3.56 -16.33 -11.93
N THR A 331 -4.68 -15.69 -12.25
CA THR A 331 -5.77 -15.45 -11.29
C THR A 331 -7.11 -15.91 -11.86
N TYR A 332 -7.97 -16.48 -11.01
CA TYR A 332 -9.30 -16.92 -11.41
C TYR A 332 -10.38 -16.34 -10.52
N ASN A 333 -11.52 -16.01 -11.12
CA ASN A 333 -12.71 -15.56 -10.42
C ASN A 333 -13.77 -16.68 -10.42
N GLY A 334 -13.96 -17.33 -9.27
CA GLY A 334 -15.01 -18.34 -9.08
C GLY A 334 -16.29 -17.72 -8.52
N THR A 335 -17.34 -18.52 -8.35
CA THR A 335 -18.61 -18.06 -7.77
C THR A 335 -18.44 -17.58 -6.32
N GLN A 336 -17.81 -18.39 -5.46
CA GLN A 336 -17.66 -18.12 -4.02
C GLN A 336 -16.25 -17.66 -3.60
N SER A 337 -15.25 -17.80 -4.48
CA SER A 337 -13.85 -17.53 -4.14
C SER A 337 -13.08 -16.90 -5.30
N LEU A 338 -12.04 -16.14 -4.96
CA LEU A 338 -10.97 -15.74 -5.87
C LEU A 338 -9.82 -16.73 -5.74
N TYR A 339 -9.03 -16.91 -6.79
CA TYR A 339 -7.94 -17.89 -6.81
C TYR A 339 -6.67 -17.29 -7.40
N PHE A 340 -5.54 -17.55 -6.76
CA PHE A 340 -4.22 -17.14 -7.22
C PHE A 340 -3.43 -18.42 -7.50
N LEU A 341 -2.95 -18.59 -8.73
CA LEU A 341 -2.05 -19.67 -9.12
C LEU A 341 -0.61 -19.18 -8.97
N LEU A 342 0.10 -19.73 -7.99
CA LEU A 342 1.39 -19.26 -7.50
C LEU A 342 2.49 -20.29 -7.74
N GLU A 343 3.74 -19.82 -7.68
CA GLU A 343 4.91 -20.68 -7.55
C GLU A 343 4.83 -21.51 -6.26
N PRO A 344 5.05 -22.83 -6.33
CA PRO A 344 5.09 -23.64 -5.13
C PRO A 344 6.43 -23.44 -4.40
N ALA A 345 6.36 -23.24 -3.09
CA ALA A 345 7.53 -23.26 -2.20
C ALA A 345 7.34 -24.38 -1.18
N LEU A 346 7.97 -25.53 -1.47
CA LEU A 346 7.68 -26.80 -0.77
C LEU A 346 8.53 -27.05 0.48
N GLY A 347 9.49 -26.18 0.77
CA GLY A 347 10.34 -26.25 1.96
C GLY A 347 9.67 -25.75 3.25
N GLY A 348 8.45 -25.22 3.16
CA GLY A 348 7.68 -24.70 4.29
C GLY A 348 8.15 -23.32 4.76
N GLU A 349 7.65 -22.88 5.91
CA GLU A 349 8.00 -21.57 6.49
C GLU A 349 9.40 -21.59 7.10
N LEU A 350 10.13 -20.48 6.93
CA LEU A 350 11.46 -20.28 7.52
C LEU A 350 11.41 -20.39 9.04
N TYR A 351 10.41 -19.78 9.67
CA TYR A 351 10.23 -19.77 11.12
C TYR A 351 10.08 -21.19 11.69
N ALA A 352 9.18 -21.98 11.11
CA ALA A 352 8.96 -23.37 11.51
C ALA A 352 10.23 -24.20 11.35
N THR A 353 11.02 -23.94 10.30
CA THR A 353 12.30 -24.61 10.06
C THR A 353 13.34 -24.26 11.12
N TYR A 354 13.48 -22.98 11.47
CA TYR A 354 14.39 -22.51 12.51
C TYR A 354 14.08 -23.14 13.87
N ASN A 355 12.81 -23.16 14.24
CA ASN A 355 12.33 -23.81 15.47
C ASN A 355 12.62 -25.30 15.47
N LYS A 356 12.21 -26.02 14.41
CA LYS A 356 12.35 -27.48 14.32
C LYS A 356 13.81 -27.94 14.31
N LYS A 357 14.70 -27.18 13.66
CA LYS A 357 16.12 -27.53 13.50
C LYS A 357 17.05 -26.86 14.51
N GLY A 358 16.53 -25.99 15.38
CA GLY A 358 17.34 -25.28 16.39
C GLY A 358 18.41 -24.38 15.77
N LEU A 359 18.04 -23.60 14.75
CA LEU A 359 18.99 -22.78 13.97
C LEU A 359 19.26 -21.40 14.57
N PHE A 360 18.54 -21.00 15.61
CA PHE A 360 18.72 -19.68 16.21
C PHE A 360 20.15 -19.47 16.74
N GLY A 361 20.77 -18.36 16.37
CA GLY A 361 22.14 -18.01 16.75
C GLY A 361 23.21 -18.59 15.82
N LYS A 362 22.81 -19.24 14.72
CA LYS A 362 23.73 -19.72 13.68
C LYS A 362 23.95 -18.64 12.63
N ASP A 363 25.00 -17.85 12.81
CA ASP A 363 25.36 -16.71 11.96
C ASP A 363 25.33 -17.01 10.45
N GLY A 364 25.94 -18.13 10.02
CA GLY A 364 25.94 -18.51 8.61
C GLY A 364 24.55 -18.72 8.00
N HIS A 365 23.60 -19.26 8.76
CA HIS A 365 22.21 -19.41 8.30
C HIS A 365 21.49 -18.06 8.29
N ALA A 366 21.67 -17.23 9.32
CA ALA A 366 21.07 -15.90 9.37
C ALA A 366 21.53 -15.05 8.17
N LYS A 367 22.84 -15.00 7.90
CA LYS A 367 23.43 -14.33 6.73
C LYS A 367 22.84 -14.81 5.42
N PHE A 368 22.76 -16.14 5.22
CA PHE A 368 22.25 -16.73 3.99
C PHE A 368 20.79 -16.29 3.70
N TYR A 369 19.93 -16.36 4.71
CA TYR A 369 18.53 -16.00 4.52
C TYR A 369 18.29 -14.49 4.43
N VAL A 370 19.01 -13.70 5.23
CA VAL A 370 18.98 -12.23 5.15
C VAL A 370 19.45 -11.77 3.78
N ALA A 371 20.51 -12.36 3.21
CA ALA A 371 20.95 -12.03 1.86
C ALA A 371 19.85 -12.28 0.80
N GLY A 372 19.08 -13.36 0.94
CA GLY A 372 17.91 -13.59 0.09
C GLY A 372 16.85 -12.49 0.22
N VAL A 373 16.54 -12.07 1.45
CA VAL A 373 15.59 -10.97 1.72
C VAL A 373 16.07 -9.65 1.13
N VAL A 374 17.36 -9.33 1.30
CA VAL A 374 17.99 -8.14 0.72
C VAL A 374 17.79 -8.12 -0.79
N ASN A 375 18.03 -9.25 -1.49
CA ASN A 375 17.81 -9.36 -2.93
C ASN A 375 16.32 -9.21 -3.32
N ALA A 376 15.38 -9.74 -2.53
CA ALA A 376 13.96 -9.51 -2.73
C ALA A 376 13.60 -8.02 -2.60
N PHE A 377 14.13 -7.35 -1.58
CA PHE A 377 13.86 -5.93 -1.33
C PHE A 377 14.51 -5.01 -2.36
N GLN A 378 15.72 -5.32 -2.81
CA GLN A 378 16.35 -4.60 -3.92
C GLN A 378 15.47 -4.62 -5.17
N HIS A 379 14.85 -5.77 -5.47
CA HIS A 379 13.91 -5.90 -6.56
C HIS A 379 12.66 -5.03 -6.34
N LEU A 380 12.00 -5.12 -5.18
CA LEU A 380 10.81 -4.33 -4.85
C LEU A 380 11.11 -2.82 -4.89
N HIS A 381 12.18 -2.40 -4.25
CA HIS A 381 12.58 -1.00 -4.13
C HIS A 381 12.97 -0.39 -5.46
N SER A 382 13.53 -1.18 -6.39
CA SER A 382 13.79 -0.74 -7.78
C SER A 382 12.50 -0.32 -8.52
N LYS A 383 11.35 -0.86 -8.09
CA LYS A 383 10.00 -0.55 -8.58
C LYS A 383 9.23 0.39 -7.66
N LYS A 384 9.91 1.00 -6.69
CA LYS A 384 9.32 1.88 -5.67
C LYS A 384 8.25 1.18 -4.82
N ILE A 385 8.34 -0.14 -4.66
CA ILE A 385 7.42 -0.91 -3.81
C ILE A 385 8.03 -1.06 -2.43
N ILE A 386 7.31 -0.64 -1.39
CA ILE A 386 7.60 -0.99 0.01
C ILE A 386 6.86 -2.26 0.40
N PHE A 387 7.47 -3.16 1.16
CA PHE A 387 6.87 -4.44 1.57
C PHE A 387 6.07 -4.32 2.87
N ARG A 388 6.63 -3.67 3.90
CA ARG A 388 5.98 -3.30 5.19
C ARG A 388 5.53 -4.42 6.13
N ASP A 389 5.60 -5.70 5.75
CA ASP A 389 5.25 -6.82 6.64
C ASP A 389 6.30 -7.94 6.63
N LEU A 390 7.59 -7.57 6.63
CA LEU A 390 8.64 -8.58 6.76
C LEU A 390 8.56 -9.23 8.13
N LYS A 391 8.55 -10.56 8.13
CA LYS A 391 8.64 -11.43 9.30
C LYS A 391 8.94 -12.85 8.83
N PRO A 392 9.46 -13.72 9.71
CA PRO A 392 9.78 -15.12 9.38
C PRO A 392 8.63 -15.91 8.75
N GLU A 393 7.38 -15.60 9.10
CA GLU A 393 6.16 -16.25 8.59
C GLU A 393 5.88 -15.91 7.12
N ASN A 394 6.34 -14.74 6.65
CA ASN A 394 6.20 -14.31 5.25
C ASN A 394 7.40 -14.77 4.38
N LEU A 395 8.25 -15.66 4.90
CA LEU A 395 9.38 -16.25 4.19
C LEU A 395 9.17 -17.76 4.04
N LEU A 396 8.91 -18.18 2.80
CA LEU A 396 8.81 -19.60 2.45
C LEU A 396 10.15 -20.12 1.95
N LEU A 397 10.37 -21.42 2.08
CA LEU A 397 11.54 -22.12 1.55
C LEU A 397 11.15 -22.91 0.30
N THR A 398 12.04 -22.89 -0.69
CA THR A 398 12.01 -23.83 -1.80
C THR A 398 12.48 -25.22 -1.34
N GLU A 399 12.29 -26.23 -2.18
CA GLU A 399 12.82 -27.57 -2.02
C GLU A 399 14.36 -27.61 -1.94
N LEU A 400 15.04 -26.61 -2.51
CA LEU A 400 16.49 -26.42 -2.41
C LEU A 400 16.91 -25.63 -1.16
N GLY A 401 15.95 -25.14 -0.37
CA GLY A 401 16.20 -24.38 0.85
C GLY A 401 16.50 -22.90 0.65
N HIS A 402 16.30 -22.34 -0.55
CA HIS A 402 16.34 -20.89 -0.79
C HIS A 402 15.03 -20.23 -0.34
N ILE A 403 15.09 -18.97 0.11
CA ILE A 403 13.89 -18.23 0.50
C ILE A 403 13.10 -17.71 -0.70
N LYS A 404 11.80 -17.56 -0.47
CA LYS A 404 10.83 -16.87 -1.30
C LYS A 404 9.98 -15.98 -0.40
N LEU A 405 10.04 -14.68 -0.63
CA LEU A 405 9.14 -13.71 -0.01
C LEU A 405 7.72 -13.91 -0.55
N THR A 406 6.75 -13.99 0.35
CA THR A 406 5.33 -14.16 0.04
C THR A 406 4.47 -13.09 0.72
N ASP A 407 3.17 -13.09 0.43
CA ASP A 407 2.16 -12.17 0.98
C ASP A 407 2.41 -10.68 0.70
N MET A 408 1.98 -10.24 -0.49
CA MET A 408 2.09 -8.84 -0.93
C MET A 408 0.90 -7.97 -0.48
N GLY A 409 0.05 -8.46 0.42
CA GLY A 409 -1.20 -7.78 0.78
C GLY A 409 -0.99 -6.39 1.39
N LEU A 410 0.14 -6.18 2.08
CA LEU A 410 0.53 -4.89 2.67
C LEU A 410 1.62 -4.16 1.89
N ALA A 411 2.10 -4.70 0.77
CA ALA A 411 3.05 -4.00 -0.06
C ALA A 411 2.42 -2.75 -0.69
N LYS A 412 3.19 -1.76 -1.13
CA LYS A 412 2.62 -0.55 -1.78
C LYS A 412 3.64 0.13 -2.67
N VAL A 413 3.21 0.56 -3.85
CA VAL A 413 4.01 1.49 -4.68
C VAL A 413 3.98 2.87 -4.01
N VAL A 414 5.14 3.45 -3.74
CA VAL A 414 5.28 4.73 -3.05
C VAL A 414 6.19 5.67 -3.81
N VAL A 415 5.63 6.83 -4.18
CA VAL A 415 6.37 8.00 -4.65
C VAL A 415 6.46 8.97 -3.48
N GLY A 416 7.66 9.15 -2.91
CA GLY A 416 7.88 9.97 -1.71
C GLY A 416 7.59 9.23 -0.40
N LYS A 417 6.67 9.77 0.42
CA LYS A 417 6.30 9.20 1.74
C LYS A 417 4.90 8.61 1.71
N THR A 418 4.69 7.57 2.51
CA THR A 418 3.35 7.10 2.87
C THR A 418 3.14 7.17 4.38
N TYR A 419 1.88 7.32 4.81
CA TYR A 419 1.52 7.59 6.21
C TYR A 419 0.72 6.45 6.85
N THR A 420 0.39 5.41 6.08
CA THR A 420 -0.41 4.27 6.54
C THR A 420 0.44 3.33 7.40
N THR A 421 0.29 3.38 8.72
CA THR A 421 0.89 2.41 9.65
C THR A 421 0.21 1.05 9.49
N CYS A 422 0.98 0.03 9.13
CA CYS A 422 0.53 -1.35 8.92
C CYS A 422 1.70 -2.32 9.09
N GLY A 423 1.41 -3.61 9.11
CA GLY A 423 2.38 -4.68 9.34
C GLY A 423 2.29 -5.24 10.76
N THR A 424 3.33 -5.94 11.17
CA THR A 424 3.40 -6.59 12.48
C THR A 424 4.07 -5.66 13.51
N PRO A 425 3.44 -5.36 14.67
CA PRO A 425 3.93 -4.36 15.62
C PRO A 425 5.39 -4.54 16.08
N ASP A 426 5.85 -5.78 16.30
CA ASP A 426 7.22 -6.09 16.71
C ASP A 426 8.28 -5.68 15.68
N TYR A 427 7.83 -5.41 14.44
CA TYR A 427 8.64 -5.01 13.30
C TYR A 427 8.54 -3.52 12.97
N PHE A 428 7.74 -2.73 13.70
CA PHE A 428 7.52 -1.33 13.36
C PHE A 428 8.78 -0.47 13.51
N ALA A 429 9.06 0.31 12.47
CA ALA A 429 10.10 1.32 12.50
C ALA A 429 9.67 2.53 13.36
N PRO A 430 10.62 3.26 13.97
CA PRO A 430 10.32 4.44 14.79
C PRO A 430 9.46 5.48 14.06
N GLU A 431 9.72 5.74 12.77
CA GLU A 431 8.96 6.67 11.94
C GLU A 431 7.52 6.22 11.66
N MET A 432 7.25 4.91 11.66
CA MET A 432 5.90 4.36 11.51
C MET A 432 5.10 4.55 12.80
N ILE A 433 5.76 4.40 13.95
CA ILE A 433 5.18 4.64 15.28
C ILE A 433 4.90 6.12 15.49
N ALA A 434 5.82 6.98 15.06
CA ALA A 434 5.70 8.43 15.17
C ALA A 434 4.72 9.05 14.15
N SER A 435 4.15 8.25 13.24
CA SER A 435 3.27 8.72 12.15
C SER A 435 3.88 9.86 11.31
N ALA A 436 5.21 9.93 11.21
CA ALA A 436 5.95 11.01 10.55
C ALA A 436 6.01 10.88 9.01
N GLY A 437 5.33 9.86 8.48
CA GLY A 437 5.47 9.39 7.11
C GLY A 437 6.75 8.58 6.91
N HIS A 438 6.65 7.49 6.18
CA HIS A 438 7.73 6.55 5.92
C HIS A 438 7.97 6.29 4.44
N THR A 439 9.17 5.82 4.12
CA THR A 439 9.64 5.51 2.76
C THR A 439 10.11 4.05 2.69
N LEU A 440 10.82 3.66 1.63
CA LEU A 440 11.48 2.36 1.49
C LEU A 440 12.43 2.01 2.66
N ALA A 441 12.89 2.99 3.43
CA ALA A 441 13.78 2.79 4.57
C ALA A 441 13.21 1.87 5.66
N VAL A 442 11.89 1.78 5.83
CA VAL A 442 11.28 0.92 6.87
C VAL A 442 11.49 -0.56 6.60
N ASP A 443 11.64 -0.96 5.34
CA ASP A 443 11.95 -2.33 4.99
C ASP A 443 13.38 -2.69 5.46
N TRP A 444 14.33 -1.76 5.42
CA TRP A 444 15.67 -1.99 5.97
C TRP A 444 15.70 -2.06 7.50
N TRP A 445 14.81 -1.31 8.17
CA TRP A 445 14.58 -1.50 9.60
C TRP A 445 14.10 -2.92 9.89
N THR A 446 13.10 -3.41 9.15
CA THR A 446 12.57 -4.77 9.36
C THR A 446 13.61 -5.86 9.06
N VAL A 447 14.57 -5.64 8.15
CA VAL A 447 15.71 -6.54 7.95
C VAL A 447 16.57 -6.64 9.22
N GLY A 448 16.80 -5.52 9.93
CA GLY A 448 17.51 -5.53 11.20
C GLY A 448 16.77 -6.33 12.28
N VAL A 449 15.45 -6.14 12.39
CA VAL A 449 14.58 -6.90 13.30
C VAL A 449 14.63 -8.39 12.98
N LEU A 450 14.48 -8.77 11.71
CA LEU A 450 14.56 -10.15 11.24
C LEU A 450 15.93 -10.77 11.56
N THR A 451 17.02 -10.05 11.30
CA THR A 451 18.38 -10.53 11.56
C THR A 451 18.57 -10.82 13.05
N PHE A 452 18.09 -9.91 13.92
CA PHE A 452 18.11 -10.14 15.36
C PHE A 452 17.27 -11.37 15.72
N GLU A 453 16.06 -11.50 15.18
CA GLU A 453 15.18 -12.63 15.49
C GLU A 453 15.75 -13.98 15.07
N LEU A 454 16.38 -14.08 13.90
CA LEU A 454 17.07 -15.31 13.46
C LEU A 454 18.26 -15.67 14.37
N MET A 455 18.84 -14.71 15.09
CA MET A 455 19.93 -14.95 16.03
C MET A 455 19.44 -15.20 17.47
N ALA A 456 18.46 -14.42 17.93
CA ALA A 456 17.95 -14.42 19.28
C ALA A 456 16.86 -15.48 19.50
N GLY A 457 16.07 -15.78 18.48
CA GLY A 457 14.84 -16.58 18.57
C GLY A 457 13.59 -15.79 18.95
N HIS A 458 13.72 -14.46 19.06
CA HIS A 458 12.64 -13.53 19.37
C HIS A 458 13.02 -12.14 18.83
N PRO A 459 12.05 -11.25 18.55
CA PRO A 459 12.36 -9.91 18.06
C PRO A 459 13.04 -9.05 19.15
N PRO A 460 13.80 -8.01 18.77
CA PRO A 460 14.52 -7.14 19.70
C PRO A 460 13.60 -6.29 20.59
N PHE A 461 12.40 -5.97 20.08
CA PHE A 461 11.42 -5.14 20.77
C PHE A 461 10.09 -5.90 20.88
N GLU A 462 9.99 -6.78 21.87
CA GLU A 462 8.76 -7.55 22.13
C GLU A 462 8.05 -7.09 23.40
N SER A 463 6.72 -7.14 23.41
CA SER A 463 5.90 -7.07 24.62
C SER A 463 4.50 -7.61 24.34
N ALA A 464 3.80 -8.04 25.39
CA ALA A 464 2.38 -8.38 25.30
C ALA A 464 1.49 -7.19 24.85
N HIS A 465 1.97 -5.95 25.01
CA HIS A 465 1.22 -4.75 24.64
C HIS A 465 1.99 -3.89 23.61
N PRO A 466 1.38 -3.57 22.45
CA PRO A 466 2.01 -2.76 21.39
C PRO A 466 2.60 -1.43 21.87
N MET A 467 1.94 -0.74 22.81
CA MET A 467 2.46 0.53 23.33
C MET A 467 3.81 0.39 24.04
N GLN A 468 4.04 -0.74 24.70
CA GLN A 468 5.33 -1.02 25.34
C GLN A 468 6.40 -1.35 24.30
N ILE A 469 6.03 -2.03 23.20
CA ILE A 469 6.92 -2.20 22.04
C ILE A 469 7.36 -0.82 21.53
N TYR A 470 6.42 0.11 21.36
CA TYR A 470 6.70 1.46 20.87
C TYR A 470 7.65 2.24 21.78
N GLN A 471 7.46 2.15 23.10
CA GLN A 471 8.38 2.72 24.08
C GLN A 471 9.77 2.11 23.97
N LYS A 472 9.88 0.80 23.78
CA LYS A 472 11.17 0.11 23.60
C LYS A 472 11.85 0.52 22.30
N VAL A 473 11.12 0.60 21.20
CA VAL A 473 11.63 1.08 19.90
C VAL A 473 12.17 2.51 20.03
N ASN A 474 11.44 3.41 20.70
CA ASN A 474 11.86 4.80 20.92
C ASN A 474 13.07 4.94 21.87
N LYS A 475 13.24 4.02 22.83
CA LYS A 475 14.45 3.95 23.66
C LYS A 475 15.69 3.50 22.86
N GLY A 476 15.47 2.90 21.69
CA GLY A 476 16.51 2.52 20.74
C GLY A 476 17.16 1.17 21.04
N ILE A 477 17.85 0.64 20.02
CA ILE A 477 18.48 -0.69 20.04
C ILE A 477 19.56 -0.81 21.14
N GLY A 478 20.18 0.30 21.56
CA GLY A 478 21.20 0.31 22.61
C GLY A 478 20.69 -0.10 24.00
N LYS A 479 19.37 -0.15 24.22
CA LYS A 479 18.75 -0.65 25.45
C LYS A 479 18.27 -2.10 25.37
N VAL A 480 18.45 -2.75 24.22
CA VAL A 480 18.11 -4.17 24.04
C VAL A 480 19.23 -5.04 24.62
N ASN A 481 18.85 -6.09 25.34
CA ASN A 481 19.78 -7.09 25.84
C ASN A 481 20.04 -8.12 24.74
N PHE A 482 21.26 -8.14 24.22
CA PHE A 482 21.66 -9.08 23.17
C PHE A 482 22.04 -10.43 23.80
N PRO A 483 21.40 -11.54 23.41
CA PRO A 483 21.82 -12.87 23.85
C PRO A 483 23.30 -13.14 23.50
N PRO A 484 24.04 -13.93 24.30
CA PRO A 484 25.46 -14.22 24.04
C PRO A 484 25.76 -14.85 22.68
N LYS A 485 24.75 -15.45 22.04
CA LYS A 485 24.80 -16.04 20.69
C LYS A 485 24.71 -15.00 19.56
N CYS A 486 24.36 -13.74 19.84
CA CYS A 486 24.24 -12.66 18.87
C CYS A 486 25.58 -11.94 18.60
N LYS A 487 26.72 -12.60 18.78
CA LYS A 487 28.06 -12.04 18.46
C LYS A 487 28.25 -11.96 16.94
N GLY A 488 28.94 -10.92 16.45
CA GLY A 488 29.20 -10.71 15.02
C GLY A 488 28.23 -9.71 14.37
N VAL A 489 27.57 -10.10 13.27
CA VAL A 489 26.72 -9.21 12.43
C VAL A 489 25.72 -8.38 13.21
N VAL A 490 25.11 -8.97 14.24
CA VAL A 490 24.06 -8.32 15.05
C VAL A 490 24.66 -7.32 16.05
N GLU A 491 25.94 -7.47 16.41
CA GLU A 491 26.71 -6.50 17.20
C GLU A 491 27.15 -5.30 16.35
N ASP A 492 27.44 -5.51 15.07
CA ASP A 492 27.72 -4.42 14.11
C ASP A 492 26.48 -3.56 13.84
N LEU A 493 25.28 -4.16 13.85
CA LEU A 493 24.01 -3.42 13.82
C LEU A 493 23.83 -2.47 15.02
N ARG A 494 24.49 -2.73 16.15
CA ARG A 494 24.42 -1.90 17.37
C ARG A 494 25.34 -0.68 17.27
N THR A 495 26.44 -0.77 16.54
CA THR A 495 27.46 0.29 16.42
C THR A 495 27.18 1.22 15.23
N HIS A 496 26.54 0.72 14.18
CA HIS A 496 25.99 1.55 13.11
C HIS A 496 24.64 2.17 13.53
N HIS A 497 24.71 3.33 14.16
CA HIS A 497 23.56 4.13 14.63
C HIS A 497 22.58 4.58 13.50
N GLN A 498 22.79 4.13 12.27
CA GLN A 498 22.05 4.56 11.08
C GLN A 498 21.83 3.38 10.11
N LEU A 499 20.78 2.59 10.34
CA LEU A 499 20.11 1.86 9.24
C LEU A 499 19.52 2.81 8.16
N ARG A 500 19.64 4.14 8.35
CA ARG A 500 19.22 5.19 7.42
C ARG A 500 20.16 5.38 6.22
N GLU A 501 21.43 4.96 6.31
CA GLU A 501 22.47 5.29 5.30
C GLU A 501 23.38 4.10 4.94
N VAL A 502 22.96 2.85 5.16
CA VAL A 502 23.75 1.71 4.66
C VAL A 502 23.49 1.58 3.15
N GLY A 503 24.29 2.30 2.38
CA GLY A 503 24.53 1.98 0.98
C GLY A 503 24.99 0.53 0.88
N LEU A 504 24.46 -0.19 -0.12
CA LEU A 504 24.66 -1.61 -0.41
C LEU A 504 26.12 -2.05 -0.61
N ASP A 505 27.09 -1.13 -0.52
CA ASP A 505 28.49 -1.38 -0.86
C ASP A 505 29.27 -2.14 0.22
N GLN A 506 28.78 -2.17 1.47
CA GLN A 506 29.48 -2.86 2.58
C GLN A 506 29.07 -4.32 2.78
N TRP A 507 28.02 -4.80 2.10
CA TRP A 507 27.53 -6.18 2.23
C TRP A 507 28.01 -7.11 1.10
N ASN A 508 28.78 -6.60 0.13
CA ASN A 508 29.33 -7.34 -1.01
C ASN A 508 30.81 -7.72 -0.85
N ALA A 509 31.34 -7.75 0.37
CA ALA A 509 32.73 -8.17 0.66
C ALA A 509 32.78 -9.55 1.33
#